data_AF-A0A553SNP9-F1
#
_entry.id   AF-A0A553SNP9-F1
#
_cell.length_a   1.000
_cell.length_b   1.000
_cell.length_c   1.000
_cell.angle_alpha   90.00
_cell.angle_beta   90.00
_cell.angle_gamma   90.00
#
_symmetry.space_group_name_H-M   'P 1'
#
loop_
_entity.id
_entity.type
_entity.pdbx_description
1 polymer ?
#
loop_
_entity_poly.entity_id
_entity_poly.type
_entity_poly.pdbx_seq_one_letter_code
_entity_poly.pdbx_strand_id
1 'polypeptide(L)' 'MAEVTFENEKYIISILKEIEYGSVTITLHAGKIAQIEREEKIRIQADNPKKG' A
#
# COMPACT_ATOMS: atom_id res chain seq x y z
N MET A 1 -2.85 -14.85 -18.96
CA MET A 1 -3.66 -14.15 -17.94
C MET A 1 -2.94 -14.31 -16.62
N ALA A 2 -2.82 -13.27 -15.80
CA ALA A 2 -2.15 -13.44 -14.53
C ALA A 2 -2.98 -14.31 -13.57
N GLU A 3 -2.39 -15.32 -12.92
CA GLU A 3 -3.00 -16.10 -11.84
C GLU A 3 -2.96 -15.26 -10.56
N VAL A 4 -3.99 -14.45 -10.38
CA VAL A 4 -4.28 -13.74 -9.13
C VAL A 4 -5.09 -14.69 -8.26
N THR A 5 -4.54 -15.10 -7.12
CA THR A 5 -5.29 -15.89 -6.15
C THR A 5 -6.29 -15.00 -5.40
N PHE A 6 -7.39 -15.58 -4.92
CA PHE A 6 -8.40 -14.86 -4.16
C PHE A 6 -7.86 -14.20 -2.87
N GLU A 7 -6.82 -14.79 -2.28
CA GLU A 7 -6.11 -14.23 -1.12
C GLU A 7 -5.32 -12.98 -1.50
N ASN A 8 -4.66 -12.99 -2.65
CA ASN A 8 -3.92 -11.83 -3.15
C ASN A 8 -4.84 -10.66 -3.46
N GLU A 9 -6.01 -10.92 -4.06
CA GLU A 9 -7.02 -9.89 -4.33
C GLU A 9 -7.50 -9.22 -3.04
N LYS A 10 -7.87 -10.02 -2.03
CA LYS A 10 -8.30 -9.48 -0.73
C LYS A 10 -7.22 -8.65 -0.06
N TYR A 11 -5.98 -9.11 -0.12
CA TYR A 11 -4.84 -8.41 0.48
C TYR A 11 -4.54 -7.08 -0.23
N ILE A 12 -4.55 -7.07 -1.56
CA ILE A 12 -4.36 -5.84 -2.34
C ILE A 12 -5.49 -4.84 -2.02
N ILE A 13 -6.74 -5.31 -1.98
CA ILE A 13 -7.88 -4.46 -1.64
C ILE A 13 -7.77 -3.92 -0.20
N SER A 14 -7.29 -4.69 0.76
CA SER A 14 -7.13 -4.20 2.14
C SER A 14 -6.05 -3.11 2.21
N ILE A 15 -4.91 -3.30 1.55
CA ILE A 15 -3.85 -2.29 1.48
C ILE A 15 -4.40 -0.98 0.89
N LEU A 16 -5.11 -1.05 -0.24
CA LEU A 16 -5.66 0.13 -0.91
C LEU A 16 -6.70 0.88 -0.06
N LYS A 17 -7.38 0.20 0.87
CA LYS A 17 -8.34 0.82 1.79
C LYS A 17 -7.66 1.50 2.99
N GLU A 18 -6.47 1.05 3.36
CA GLU A 18 -5.74 1.54 4.53
C GLU A 18 -4.82 2.72 4.22
N ILE A 19 -4.30 2.82 2.99
CA ILE A 19 -3.39 3.91 2.61
C ILE A 19 -4.20 5.21 2.45
N GLU A 20 -3.89 6.19 3.29
CA GLU A 20 -4.41 7.55 3.11
C GLU A 20 -3.59 8.36 2.09
N TYR A 21 -2.25 8.23 2.16
CA TYR A 21 -1.31 8.93 1.27
C TYR A 21 -0.13 8.03 0.95
N GLY A 22 -0.07 7.50 -0.28
CA GLY A 22 0.98 6.55 -0.64
C GLY A 22 0.78 5.91 -2.00
N SER A 23 1.46 4.79 -2.21
CA SER A 23 1.39 3.98 -3.43
C SER A 23 1.52 2.49 -3.10
N VAL A 24 0.94 1.67 -3.99
CA VAL A 24 1.13 0.22 -4.00
C VAL A 24 1.69 -0.15 -5.38
N THR A 25 2.83 -0.83 -5.39
CA THR A 25 3.46 -1.33 -6.62
C THR A 25 3.34 -2.85 -6.65
N ILE A 26 2.78 -3.39 -7.73
CA ILE A 26 2.59 -4.84 -7.91
C ILE A 26 3.42 -5.28 -9.11
N THR A 27 4.33 -6.22 -8.89
CA THR A 27 5.18 -6.78 -9.94
C THR A 27 4.69 -8.16 -10.34
N LEU A 28 4.44 -8.34 -11.64
CA LEU A 28 4.01 -9.61 -12.21
C LEU A 28 5.17 -10.27 -12.97
N HIS A 29 5.44 -11.54 -12.70
CA HIS A 29 6.36 -12.38 -13.49
C HIS A 29 5.62 -13.61 -13.99
N ALA A 30 5.68 -13.87 -15.29
CA ALA A 30 4.97 -14.99 -15.94
C ALA A 30 3.47 -15.03 -15.60
N GLY A 31 2.85 -13.85 -15.44
CA GLY A 31 1.45 -13.76 -15.01
C GLY A 31 1.23 -14.18 -13.56
N LYS A 32 2.22 -14.16 -12.68
CA LYS A 32 1.99 -14.38 -11.24
C LYS A 32 2.48 -13.16 -10.49
N ILE A 33 1.77 -12.80 -9.42
CA ILE A 33 2.24 -11.76 -8.52
C ILE A 33 3.53 -12.29 -7.88
N ALA A 34 4.64 -11.64 -8.19
CA ALA A 34 5.95 -11.96 -7.62
C ALA A 34 6.25 -11.05 -6.43
N GLN A 35 5.75 -9.82 -6.47
CA GLN A 35 6.05 -8.80 -5.46
C GLN A 35 4.90 -7.82 -5.29
N ILE A 36 4.69 -7.41 -4.04
CA ILE A 36 3.81 -6.31 -3.64
C ILE A 36 4.61 -5.40 -2.72
N GLU A 37 4.77 -4.14 -3.10
CA GLU A 37 5.40 -3.09 -2.29
C GLU A 37 4.37 -2.04 -1.89
N ARG A 38 4.39 -1.63 -0.62
CA ARG A 38 3.56 -0.54 -0.06
C ARG A 38 4.48 0.60 0.37
N GLU A 39 4.21 1.80 -0.12
CA GLU A 39 4.87 3.02 0.33
C GLU A 39 3.82 3.98 0.90
N GLU A 40 4.05 4.53 2.08
CA GLU A 40 3.09 5.41 2.76
C GLU A 40 3.78 6.65 3.34
N LYS A 41 3.15 7.81 3.15
CA LYS A 41 3.60 9.11 3.60
C LYS A 41 2.75 9.54 4.80
N ILE A 42 3.31 9.38 5.98
CA ILE A 42 2.67 9.82 7.22
C ILE A 42 3.04 11.28 7.46
N ARG A 43 2.04 12.16 7.59
CA ARG A 43 2.26 13.53 7.99
C ARG A 43 2.35 13.60 9.51
N ILE A 44 3.58 13.65 10.02
CA ILE A 44 3.80 13.95 11.44
C ILE A 44 3.64 15.46 11.59
N GLN A 45 2.46 15.91 12.02
CA GLN A 45 2.31 17.27 12.53
C GLN A 45 3.11 17.32 13.83
N ALA A 46 4.27 17.99 13.82
CA ALA A 46 4.86 18.44 15.06
C ALA A 46 3.85 19.42 15.65
N ASP A 47 3.12 18.99 16.69
CA ASP A 47 2.43 19.91 17.58
C ASP A 47 3.50 20.89 18.03
N ASN A 48 3.52 22.06 17.41
CA ASN A 48 4.40 23.13 17.83
C ASN A 48 3.76 23.62 19.12
N PRO A 49 4.35 23.37 20.32
CA PRO A 49 3.81 23.95 21.52
C PRO A 49 4.11 25.45 21.44
N LYS A 50 3.22 26.22 20.79
CA LYS A 50 3.14 27.66 21.00
C LYS A 50 2.64 27.83 22.43
N LYS A 51 3.58 27.82 23.38
CA LYS A 51 3.37 28.39 24.70
C LYS A 51 4.18 29.68 24.76
N GLY A 52 3.46 30.78 24.52
CA GLY A 52 3.87 32.09 25.00
C GLY A 52 3.68 32.20 26.51
#